data_AF-A0A951YD70-F1
#
_entry.id   AF-A0A951YD70-F1
#
_cell.length_a   1.000
_cell.length_b   1.000
_cell.length_c   1.000
_cell.angle_alpha   90.00
_cell.angle_beta   90.00
_cell.angle_gamma   90.00
#
_symmetry.space_group_name_H-M   'P 1'
#
loop_
_entity.id
_entity.type
_entity.pdbx_description
1 polymer ?
#
loop_
_entity_poly.entity_id
_entity_poly.type
_entity_poly.pdbx_seq_one_letter_code
_entity_poly.pdbx_strand_id
1 'polypeptide(L)'
;MNYSKVNNLVGWITGIIATTVYLVTMEPTVSFWDCGEFISCAHKIEVGHSPGAPLFMMIQRLFGLFAFGDVHKVAMMMNAWSAIASGLTILFLFWTITHFARRLMIGREGEPNSNQVMLIMGAGLVGALAYTFSDTFWFSAVEAEVYATSSFFTALVFWAILKWEHVADKPGADRWLVFIAYMMGLSVGIHLLNLLAIPAIAMVYYFRKYEVTPFGTFIAFLVGCAILGLVQFGVLQGLPIIASKLDLFFVNNMGMPFDTGAFVFIALLIAALAWGVVYIKRKGWYLAHTAMLCLIFI
;
A
#
# COMPACT_ATOMS: atom_id res chain seq x y z
N MET A 1 31.57 10.40 5.46
CA MET A 1 30.62 9.97 4.41
C MET A 1 29.21 10.17 4.94
N ASN A 2 28.31 10.86 4.24
CA ASN A 2 26.95 11.08 4.76
C ASN A 2 26.10 9.82 4.50
N TYR A 3 25.76 9.09 5.56
CA TYR A 3 25.00 7.84 5.47
C TYR A 3 23.68 8.00 4.70
N SER A 4 22.91 9.05 4.99
CA SER A 4 21.61 9.25 4.31
C SER A 4 21.76 9.42 2.80
N LYS A 5 22.80 10.12 2.34
CA LYS A 5 23.06 10.30 0.91
C LYS A 5 23.41 8.97 0.25
N VAL A 6 24.29 8.19 0.87
CA VAL A 6 24.71 6.87 0.35
C VAL A 6 23.53 5.90 0.34
N ASN A 7 22.79 5.79 1.43
CA ASN A 7 21.62 4.92 1.54
C ASN A 7 20.56 5.24 0.48
N ASN A 8 20.29 6.53 0.24
CA ASN A 8 19.31 6.91 -0.78
C ASN A 8 19.81 6.56 -2.18
N LEU A 9 21.09 6.85 -2.49
CA LEU A 9 21.68 6.56 -3.79
C LEU A 9 21.72 5.06 -4.09
N VAL A 10 22.23 4.25 -3.16
CA VAL A 10 22.33 2.79 -3.33
C VAL A 10 20.95 2.17 -3.45
N GLY A 11 19.96 2.66 -2.69
CA GLY A 11 18.57 2.23 -2.84
C GLY A 11 18.06 2.45 -4.26
N TRP A 12 18.18 3.68 -4.78
CA TRP A 12 17.75 3.99 -6.15
C TRP A 12 18.48 3.15 -7.20
N ILE A 13 19.79 2.95 -7.05
CA ILE A 13 20.57 2.07 -7.94
C ILE A 13 20.00 0.65 -7.90
N THR A 14 19.70 0.12 -6.71
CA THR A 14 19.14 -1.23 -6.54
C THR A 14 17.76 -1.36 -7.22
N GLY A 15 16.88 -0.38 -7.02
CA GLY A 15 15.57 -0.35 -7.67
C GLY A 15 15.66 -0.22 -9.20
N ILE A 16 16.61 0.56 -9.72
CA ILE A 16 16.87 0.69 -11.16
C ILE A 16 17.38 -0.64 -11.75
N ILE A 17 18.28 -1.33 -11.06
CA ILE A 17 18.76 -2.66 -11.48
C ILE A 17 17.56 -3.62 -11.59
N ALA A 18 16.74 -3.73 -10.54
CA ALA A 18 15.57 -4.60 -10.54
C ALA A 18 14.57 -4.23 -11.64
N THR A 19 14.24 -2.93 -11.77
CA THR A 19 13.36 -2.43 -12.85
C THR A 19 13.89 -2.80 -14.22
N THR A 20 15.21 -2.66 -14.44
CA THR A 20 15.83 -2.99 -15.74
C THR A 20 15.74 -4.48 -16.01
N VAL A 21 16.04 -5.33 -15.02
CA VAL A 21 15.91 -6.79 -15.13
C VAL A 21 14.49 -7.17 -15.51
N TYR A 22 13.48 -6.63 -14.84
CA TYR A 22 12.08 -6.93 -15.14
C TYR A 22 11.64 -6.38 -16.50
N LEU A 23 12.05 -5.17 -16.87
CA LEU A 23 11.69 -4.60 -18.19
C LEU A 23 12.28 -5.39 -19.36
N VAL A 24 13.48 -5.96 -19.23
CA VAL A 24 14.09 -6.75 -20.32
C VAL A 24 13.64 -8.21 -20.31
N THR A 25 12.96 -8.67 -19.25
CA THR A 25 12.43 -10.03 -19.13
C THR A 25 10.90 -10.09 -19.04
N MET A 26 10.22 -8.95 -19.14
CA MET A 26 8.77 -8.88 -19.12
C MET A 26 8.16 -9.61 -20.31
N GLU A 27 6.95 -10.14 -20.12
CA GLU A 27 6.23 -10.79 -21.20
C GLU A 27 5.96 -9.77 -22.32
N PRO A 28 6.32 -10.07 -23.58
CA PRO A 28 6.15 -9.14 -24.69
C PRO A 28 4.68 -9.02 -25.11
N THR A 29 3.84 -9.98 -24.73
CA THR A 29 2.43 -10.06 -25.05
C THR A 29 1.60 -10.44 -23.82
N VAL A 30 0.34 -10.84 -24.03
CA VAL A 30 -0.50 -11.38 -22.98
C VAL A 30 0.10 -12.72 -22.50
N SER A 31 0.29 -12.84 -21.19
CA SER A 31 0.76 -14.05 -20.53
C SER A 31 -0.40 -14.96 -20.12
N PHE A 32 -0.06 -16.11 -19.52
CA PHE A 32 -1.05 -17.07 -19.04
C PHE A 32 -1.80 -16.55 -17.79
N TRP A 33 -2.95 -17.16 -17.45
CA TRP A 33 -3.75 -16.85 -16.25
C TRP A 33 -4.57 -15.53 -16.36
N ASP A 34 -4.59 -14.72 -15.31
CA ASP A 34 -5.47 -13.56 -15.14
C ASP A 34 -5.02 -12.33 -15.95
N CYS A 35 -3.77 -12.31 -16.42
CA CYS A 35 -3.19 -11.18 -17.15
C CYS A 35 -3.99 -10.83 -18.43
N GLY A 36 -4.52 -11.83 -19.13
CA GLY A 36 -5.37 -11.61 -20.31
C GLY A 36 -6.68 -10.90 -19.96
N GLU A 37 -7.32 -11.30 -18.85
CA GLU A 37 -8.51 -10.64 -18.33
C GLU A 37 -8.17 -9.20 -17.94
N PHE A 38 -7.16 -8.99 -17.09
CA PHE A 38 -6.78 -7.66 -16.62
C PHE A 38 -6.37 -6.71 -17.75
N ILE A 39 -5.57 -7.15 -18.72
CA ILE A 39 -5.16 -6.34 -19.87
C ILE A 39 -6.39 -5.95 -20.69
N SER A 40 -7.30 -6.90 -20.96
CA SER A 40 -8.50 -6.64 -21.76
C SER A 40 -9.48 -5.69 -21.06
N CYS A 41 -9.73 -5.90 -19.76
CA CYS A 41 -10.59 -5.06 -18.95
C CYS A 41 -9.98 -3.67 -18.77
N ALA A 42 -8.70 -3.57 -18.44
CA ALA A 42 -8.01 -2.28 -18.32
C ALA A 42 -8.01 -1.51 -19.65
N HIS A 43 -7.86 -2.21 -20.78
CA HIS A 43 -7.92 -1.56 -22.09
C HIS A 43 -9.26 -0.87 -22.33
N LYS A 44 -10.37 -1.43 -21.82
CA LYS A 44 -11.71 -0.84 -21.98
C LYS A 44 -12.23 -0.08 -20.75
N ILE A 45 -11.47 -0.05 -19.65
CA ILE A 45 -11.94 0.45 -18.34
C ILE A 45 -13.19 -0.33 -17.89
N GLU A 46 -13.13 -1.65 -18.01
CA GLU A 46 -14.17 -2.58 -17.56
C GLU A 46 -13.78 -3.17 -16.19
N VAL A 47 -14.75 -3.81 -15.54
CA VAL A 47 -14.56 -4.59 -14.31
C VAL A 47 -14.48 -6.06 -14.71
N GLY A 48 -13.35 -6.72 -14.44
CA GLY A 48 -13.18 -8.16 -14.73
C GLY A 48 -14.13 -9.02 -13.90
N HIS A 49 -13.84 -9.14 -12.61
CA HIS A 49 -14.72 -9.80 -11.65
C HIS A 49 -14.80 -9.03 -10.32
N SER A 50 -15.88 -9.26 -9.56
CA SER A 50 -16.04 -8.65 -8.23
C SER A 50 -14.94 -9.13 -7.26
N PRO A 51 -14.45 -8.27 -6.33
CA PRO A 51 -14.87 -6.88 -6.05
C PRO A 51 -14.31 -5.81 -7.01
N GLY A 52 -13.55 -6.21 -8.03
CA GLY A 52 -12.87 -5.32 -8.98
C GLY A 52 -11.53 -4.79 -8.46
N ALA A 53 -10.78 -4.15 -9.36
CA ALA A 53 -9.51 -3.48 -9.06
C ALA A 53 -9.42 -2.12 -9.78
N PRO A 54 -10.29 -1.16 -9.45
CA PRO A 54 -10.51 0.05 -10.25
C PRO A 54 -9.25 0.91 -10.42
N LEU A 55 -8.46 1.10 -9.36
CA LEU A 55 -7.22 1.87 -9.44
C LEU A 55 -6.18 1.14 -10.29
N PHE A 56 -6.08 -0.19 -10.16
CA PHE A 56 -5.21 -0.99 -11.01
C PHE A 56 -5.61 -0.89 -12.49
N MET A 57 -6.91 -1.00 -12.81
CA MET A 57 -7.42 -0.81 -14.18
C MET A 57 -7.07 0.56 -14.75
N MET A 58 -7.21 1.62 -13.95
CA MET A 58 -6.88 3.00 -14.36
C MET A 58 -5.38 3.18 -14.63
N ILE A 59 -4.52 2.62 -13.77
CA ILE A 59 -3.06 2.68 -13.96
C ILE A 59 -2.65 1.87 -15.19
N GLN A 60 -3.16 0.66 -15.34
CA GLN A 60 -2.88 -0.18 -16.51
C GLN A 60 -3.36 0.49 -17.80
N ARG A 61 -4.54 1.11 -17.81
CA ARG A 61 -5.03 1.89 -18.95
C ARG A 61 -4.08 3.03 -19.30
N LEU A 62 -3.61 3.78 -18.30
CA LEU A 62 -2.64 4.86 -18.50
C LEU A 62 -1.38 4.34 -19.19
N PHE A 63 -0.85 3.20 -18.75
CA PHE A 63 0.33 2.60 -19.37
C PHE A 63 0.05 2.11 -20.80
N GLY A 64 -1.12 1.51 -21.03
CA GLY A 64 -1.58 1.14 -22.37
C GLY A 64 -1.64 2.31 -23.36
N LEU A 65 -1.81 3.56 -22.91
CA LEU A 65 -1.78 4.74 -23.79
C LEU A 65 -0.40 5.01 -24.38
N PHE A 66 0.69 4.56 -23.75
CA PHE A 66 2.05 4.64 -24.30
C PHE A 66 2.29 3.69 -25.47
N ALA A 67 1.29 2.89 -25.86
CA ALA A 67 1.30 2.18 -27.13
C ALA A 67 1.05 3.10 -28.34
N PHE A 68 0.67 4.37 -28.11
CA PHE A 68 0.44 5.38 -29.16
C PHE A 68 -0.50 4.92 -30.29
N GLY A 69 -1.52 4.13 -29.94
CA GLY A 69 -2.51 3.59 -30.88
C GLY A 69 -2.17 2.22 -31.48
N ASP A 70 -0.97 1.70 -31.24
CA ASP A 70 -0.55 0.37 -31.69
C ASP A 70 -1.06 -0.72 -30.72
N VAL A 71 -2.18 -1.35 -31.06
CA VAL A 71 -2.84 -2.36 -30.20
C VAL A 71 -1.90 -3.52 -29.83
N HIS A 72 -0.96 -3.87 -30.70
CA HIS A 72 -0.01 -4.96 -30.44
C HIS A 72 0.99 -4.65 -29.32
N LYS A 73 1.16 -3.37 -28.95
CA LYS A 73 2.07 -2.94 -27.87
C LYS A 73 1.37 -2.71 -26.54
N VAL A 74 0.03 -2.75 -26.49
CA VAL A 74 -0.74 -2.45 -25.27
C VAL A 74 -0.35 -3.39 -24.13
N ALA A 75 -0.32 -4.70 -24.38
CA ALA A 75 0.04 -5.71 -23.39
C ALA A 75 1.46 -5.47 -22.83
N MET A 76 2.44 -5.25 -23.71
CA MET A 76 3.81 -4.93 -23.32
C MET A 76 3.91 -3.68 -22.43
N MET A 77 3.17 -2.61 -22.77
CA MET A 77 3.19 -1.38 -21.97
C MET A 77 2.55 -1.58 -20.59
N MET A 78 1.50 -2.40 -20.52
CA MET A 78 0.86 -2.78 -19.25
C MET A 78 1.77 -3.67 -18.39
N ASN A 79 2.48 -4.64 -18.99
CA ASN A 79 3.50 -5.44 -18.30
C ASN A 79 4.66 -4.57 -17.79
N ALA A 80 5.02 -3.51 -18.53
CA ALA A 80 6.06 -2.57 -18.12
C ALA A 80 5.71 -1.84 -16.81
N TRP A 81 4.43 -1.56 -16.54
CA TRP A 81 4.02 -1.02 -15.24
C TRP A 81 4.34 -2.00 -14.10
N SER A 82 4.01 -3.28 -14.27
CA SER A 82 4.33 -4.31 -13.27
C SER A 82 5.83 -4.38 -12.99
N ALA A 83 6.66 -4.33 -14.05
CA ALA A 83 8.11 -4.29 -13.92
C ALA A 83 8.60 -3.08 -13.11
N ILE A 84 8.03 -1.89 -13.38
CA ILE A 84 8.36 -0.65 -12.65
C ILE A 84 7.90 -0.73 -11.18
N ALA A 85 6.66 -1.15 -10.93
CA ALA A 85 6.11 -1.29 -9.59
C ALA A 85 6.92 -2.30 -8.76
N SER A 86 7.31 -3.43 -9.36
CA SER A 86 8.18 -4.41 -8.71
C SER A 86 9.58 -3.85 -8.44
N GLY A 87 10.17 -3.10 -9.38
CA GLY A 87 11.43 -2.39 -9.12
C GLY A 87 11.36 -1.38 -7.97
N LEU A 88 10.23 -0.66 -7.84
CA LEU A 88 9.96 0.20 -6.68
C LEU A 88 9.78 -0.61 -5.39
N THR A 89 9.17 -1.80 -5.45
CA THR A 89 9.11 -2.72 -4.31
C THR A 89 10.52 -3.04 -3.80
N ILE A 90 11.46 -3.36 -4.71
CA ILE A 90 12.86 -3.64 -4.35
C ILE A 90 13.55 -2.41 -3.73
N LEU A 91 13.28 -1.20 -4.23
CA LEU A 91 13.77 0.05 -3.64
C LEU A 91 13.33 0.21 -2.17
N PHE A 92 12.04 0.04 -1.89
CA PHE A 92 11.50 0.17 -0.54
C PHE A 92 11.91 -0.98 0.38
N LEU A 93 12.05 -2.19 -0.17
CA LEU A 93 12.62 -3.33 0.55
C LEU A 93 14.08 -3.07 0.95
N PHE A 94 14.90 -2.54 0.03
CA PHE A 94 16.26 -2.14 0.34
C PHE A 94 16.29 -1.17 1.53
N TRP A 95 15.50 -0.10 1.49
CA TRP A 95 15.47 0.87 2.60
C TRP A 95 14.91 0.30 3.91
N THR A 96 14.01 -0.68 3.83
CA THR A 96 13.51 -1.41 4.99
C THR A 96 14.62 -2.24 5.63
N ILE A 97 15.37 -3.00 4.82
CA ILE A 97 16.50 -3.82 5.30
C ILE A 97 17.59 -2.92 5.88
N THR A 98 17.98 -1.85 5.20
CA THR A 98 19.03 -0.95 5.71
C THR A 98 18.61 -0.21 6.97
N HIS A 99 17.32 0.09 7.14
CA HIS A 99 16.79 0.63 8.39
C HIS A 99 17.01 -0.35 9.56
N PHE A 100 16.64 -1.63 9.40
CA PHE A 100 16.85 -2.64 10.44
C PHE A 100 18.33 -2.93 10.68
N ALA A 101 19.13 -3.09 9.62
CA ALA A 101 20.56 -3.33 9.74
C ALA A 101 21.26 -2.18 10.48
N ARG A 102 20.91 -0.92 10.18
CA ARG A 102 21.39 0.24 10.96
C ARG A 102 20.98 0.13 12.42
N ARG A 103 19.70 -0.12 12.68
CA ARG A 103 19.17 -0.21 14.05
C ARG A 103 19.87 -1.30 14.88
N LEU A 104 20.17 -2.45 14.28
CA LEU A 104 20.88 -3.55 14.93
C LEU A 104 22.35 -3.22 15.23
N MET A 105 23.03 -2.51 14.32
CA MET A 105 24.47 -2.25 14.44
C MET A 105 24.81 -1.08 15.36
N ILE A 106 24.03 0.00 15.35
CA ILE A 106 24.37 1.27 16.02
C ILE A 106 23.22 1.86 16.85
N GLY A 107 22.09 1.17 16.96
CA GLY A 107 20.91 1.67 17.66
C GLY A 107 20.20 2.81 16.92
N ARG A 108 19.46 3.64 17.68
CA ARG A 108 18.60 4.71 17.12
C ARG A 108 19.37 6.00 16.82
N GLU A 109 20.27 6.39 17.70
CA GLU A 109 20.95 7.70 17.68
C GLU A 109 22.40 7.63 17.19
N GLY A 110 22.96 6.44 16.97
CA GLY A 110 24.32 6.28 16.49
C GLY A 110 24.52 6.75 15.05
N GLU A 111 25.70 7.30 14.78
CA GLU A 111 26.20 7.54 13.42
C GLU A 111 27.14 6.41 13.00
N PRO A 112 26.90 5.74 11.86
CA PRO A 112 27.74 4.63 11.42
C PRO A 112 29.11 5.12 10.92
N ASN A 113 30.17 4.42 11.31
CA ASN A 113 31.47 4.60 10.67
C ASN A 113 31.49 3.98 9.25
N SER A 114 32.54 4.24 8.47
CA SER A 114 32.62 3.81 7.07
C SER A 114 32.43 2.29 6.88
N ASN A 115 32.99 1.46 7.76
CA ASN A 115 32.85 0.00 7.68
C ASN A 115 31.40 -0.44 7.97
N GLN A 116 30.76 0.19 8.95
CA GLN A 116 29.35 -0.07 9.26
C GLN A 116 28.44 0.37 8.12
N VAL A 117 28.71 1.50 7.47
CA VAL A 117 27.94 1.91 6.28
C VAL A 117 28.04 0.84 5.20
N MET A 118 29.24 0.33 4.91
CA MET A 118 29.44 -0.73 3.93
C MET A 118 28.66 -2.00 4.27
N LEU A 119 28.68 -2.44 5.52
CA LEU A 119 27.93 -3.62 5.98
C LEU A 119 26.41 -3.43 5.87
N ILE A 120 25.90 -2.25 6.26
CA ILE A 120 24.47 -1.93 6.15
C ILE A 120 24.05 -1.92 4.68
N MET A 121 24.83 -1.28 3.79
CA MET A 121 24.53 -1.25 2.36
C MET A 121 24.60 -2.65 1.75
N GLY A 122 25.59 -3.46 2.14
CA GLY A 122 25.74 -4.84 1.70
C GLY A 122 24.54 -5.71 2.10
N ALA A 123 24.07 -5.59 3.35
CA ALA A 123 22.87 -6.30 3.82
C ALA A 123 21.63 -5.90 3.00
N GLY A 124 21.44 -4.60 2.75
CA GLY A 124 20.35 -4.09 1.92
C GLY A 124 20.42 -4.64 0.49
N LEU A 125 21.59 -4.57 -0.15
CA LEU A 125 21.80 -5.06 -1.52
C LEU A 125 21.53 -6.56 -1.63
N VAL A 126 22.15 -7.36 -0.76
CA VAL A 126 22.00 -8.84 -0.80
C VAL A 126 20.55 -9.23 -0.58
N GLY A 127 19.88 -8.68 0.44
CA GLY A 127 18.49 -9.06 0.72
C GLY A 127 17.50 -8.58 -0.34
N ALA A 128 17.64 -7.35 -0.84
CA ALA A 128 16.76 -6.81 -1.88
C ALA A 128 16.95 -7.52 -3.22
N LEU A 129 18.20 -7.81 -3.62
CA LEU A 129 18.48 -8.54 -4.85
C LEU A 129 18.14 -10.03 -4.74
N ALA A 130 18.28 -10.65 -3.57
CA ALA A 130 17.80 -12.01 -3.36
C ALA A 130 16.28 -12.11 -3.60
N TYR A 131 15.50 -11.13 -3.13
CA TYR A 131 14.07 -11.07 -3.45
C TYR A 131 13.81 -10.77 -4.93
N THR A 132 14.63 -9.90 -5.53
CA THR A 132 14.55 -9.56 -6.97
C THR A 132 14.60 -10.81 -7.84
N PHE A 133 15.50 -11.72 -7.53
CA PHE A 133 15.74 -12.96 -8.28
C PHE A 133 14.99 -14.18 -7.70
N SER A 134 14.01 -13.97 -6.82
CA SER A 134 13.17 -15.06 -6.32
C SER A 134 12.06 -15.40 -7.31
N ASP A 135 11.84 -16.69 -7.55
CA ASP A 135 10.95 -17.20 -8.60
C ASP A 135 9.53 -16.61 -8.51
N THR A 136 8.89 -16.72 -7.35
CA THR A 136 7.52 -16.23 -7.13
C THR A 136 7.37 -14.73 -7.34
N PHE A 137 8.34 -13.94 -6.88
CA PHE A 137 8.26 -12.48 -7.05
C PHE A 137 8.58 -12.07 -8.48
N TRP A 138 9.59 -12.68 -9.11
CA TRP A 138 9.93 -12.41 -10.50
C TRP A 138 8.74 -12.72 -11.40
N PHE A 139 8.13 -13.89 -11.27
CA PHE A 139 6.95 -14.28 -12.05
C PHE A 139 5.85 -13.21 -11.99
N SER A 140 5.57 -12.66 -10.80
CA SER A 140 4.59 -11.58 -10.64
C SER A 140 5.06 -10.24 -11.20
N ALA A 141 6.37 -10.00 -11.27
CA ALA A 141 6.95 -8.73 -11.71
C ALA A 141 6.95 -8.52 -13.22
N VAL A 142 6.85 -9.60 -14.00
CA VAL A 142 6.99 -9.57 -15.47
C VAL A 142 5.68 -9.56 -16.23
N GLU A 143 4.54 -9.58 -15.53
CA GLU A 143 3.21 -9.68 -16.12
C GLU A 143 2.21 -8.68 -15.50
N ALA A 144 1.19 -8.28 -16.25
CA ALA A 144 0.18 -7.31 -15.86
C ALA A 144 -0.85 -7.87 -14.86
N GLU A 145 -0.38 -8.14 -13.65
CA GLU A 145 -1.13 -8.74 -12.55
C GLU A 145 -1.12 -7.80 -11.31
N VAL A 146 -2.09 -7.97 -10.41
CA VAL A 146 -2.31 -7.05 -9.27
C VAL A 146 -1.24 -7.14 -8.17
N TYR A 147 -0.57 -8.28 -8.02
CA TYR A 147 0.45 -8.56 -7.00
C TYR A 147 1.68 -7.67 -7.14
N ALA A 148 2.12 -7.32 -8.35
CA ALA A 148 3.25 -6.39 -8.53
C ALA A 148 2.97 -5.02 -7.89
N THR A 149 1.80 -4.46 -8.22
CA THR A 149 1.38 -3.17 -7.67
C THR A 149 1.03 -3.29 -6.18
N SER A 150 0.41 -4.39 -5.75
CA SER A 150 0.12 -4.65 -4.33
C SER A 150 1.39 -4.76 -3.48
N SER A 151 2.42 -5.42 -4.01
CA SER A 151 3.72 -5.57 -3.34
C SER A 151 4.41 -4.23 -3.17
N PHE A 152 4.33 -3.36 -4.19
CA PHE A 152 4.83 -1.99 -4.11
C PHE A 152 4.18 -1.21 -2.98
N PHE A 153 2.84 -1.21 -2.91
CA PHE A 153 2.11 -0.51 -1.86
C PHE A 153 2.44 -1.07 -0.47
N THR A 154 2.58 -2.40 -0.36
CA THR A 154 2.97 -3.06 0.90
C THR A 154 4.36 -2.63 1.35
N ALA A 155 5.34 -2.65 0.46
CA ALA A 155 6.70 -2.23 0.77
C ALA A 155 6.78 -0.73 1.12
N LEU A 156 6.04 0.11 0.39
CA LEU A 156 5.95 1.55 0.64
C LEU A 156 5.33 1.85 2.01
N VAL A 157 4.20 1.23 2.34
CA VAL A 157 3.49 1.44 3.61
C VAL A 157 4.34 0.95 4.78
N PHE A 158 4.98 -0.22 4.65
CA PHE A 158 5.83 -0.76 5.69
C PHE A 158 7.09 0.10 5.89
N TRP A 159 7.71 0.58 4.80
CA TRP A 159 8.78 1.56 4.89
C TRP A 159 8.31 2.88 5.55
N ALA A 160 7.12 3.34 5.22
CA ALA A 160 6.56 4.58 5.76
C ALA A 160 6.34 4.51 7.28
N ILE A 161 5.95 3.35 7.83
CA ILE A 161 5.83 3.22 9.30
C ILE A 161 7.20 3.24 9.97
N LEU A 162 8.26 2.74 9.32
CA LEU A 162 9.64 2.89 9.83
C LEU A 162 10.11 4.35 9.75
N LYS A 163 9.67 5.10 8.73
CA LYS A 163 9.91 6.55 8.67
C LYS A 163 9.20 7.30 9.78
N TRP A 164 7.94 6.95 10.07
CA TRP A 164 7.21 7.47 11.23
C TRP A 164 7.93 7.13 12.54
N GLU A 165 8.35 5.87 12.72
CA GLU A 165 9.04 5.39 13.92
C GLU A 165 10.27 6.24 14.25
N HIS A 166 11.05 6.57 13.22
CA HIS A 166 12.26 7.38 13.35
C HIS A 166 11.97 8.84 13.78
N VAL A 167 10.81 9.40 13.42
CA VAL A 167 10.45 10.80 13.70
C VAL A 167 9.30 10.95 14.70
N ALA A 168 8.88 9.87 15.37
CA ALA A 168 7.64 9.80 16.13
C ALA A 168 7.49 10.82 17.28
N ASP A 169 8.60 11.42 17.73
CA ASP A 169 8.63 12.42 18.81
C ASP A 169 8.77 13.86 18.29
N LYS A 170 8.83 14.03 16.95
CA LYS A 170 8.92 15.34 16.30
C LYS A 170 7.53 15.88 15.98
N PRO A 171 7.30 17.20 16.05
CA PRO A 171 6.06 17.81 15.57
C PRO A 171 5.76 17.40 14.12
N GLY A 172 4.51 17.02 13.86
CA GLY A 172 4.05 16.63 12.52
C GLY A 172 4.42 15.20 12.11
N ALA A 173 4.91 14.35 13.00
CA ALA A 173 5.19 12.93 12.70
C ALA A 173 3.95 12.18 12.17
N ASP A 174 2.77 12.48 12.72
CA ASP A 174 1.51 11.80 12.41
C ASP A 174 1.06 11.91 10.96
N ARG A 175 1.61 12.85 10.18
CA ARG A 175 1.40 12.90 8.72
C ARG A 175 1.77 11.59 8.03
N TRP A 176 2.73 10.84 8.59
CA TRP A 176 3.10 9.53 8.08
C TRP A 176 2.03 8.48 8.35
N LEU A 177 1.33 8.53 9.49
CA LEU A 177 0.22 7.63 9.79
C LEU A 177 -0.96 7.90 8.85
N VAL A 178 -1.26 9.17 8.60
CA VAL A 178 -2.28 9.59 7.63
C VAL A 178 -1.88 9.19 6.20
N PHE A 179 -0.60 9.36 5.82
CA PHE A 179 -0.08 8.90 4.53
C PHE A 179 -0.18 7.38 4.37
N ILE A 180 0.13 6.60 5.41
CA ILE A 180 -0.03 5.15 5.43
C ILE A 180 -1.50 4.78 5.19
N ALA A 181 -2.43 5.40 5.91
CA ALA A 181 -3.85 5.16 5.76
C ALA A 181 -4.33 5.47 4.34
N TYR A 182 -3.89 6.60 3.76
CA TYR A 182 -4.19 6.97 2.38
C TYR A 182 -3.65 5.96 1.36
N MET A 183 -2.39 5.54 1.50
CA MET A 183 -1.82 4.52 0.61
C MET A 183 -2.53 3.17 0.78
N MET A 184 -2.95 2.82 2.00
CA MET A 184 -3.76 1.62 2.25
C MET A 184 -5.13 1.69 1.57
N GLY A 185 -5.86 2.81 1.71
CA GLY A 185 -7.15 3.04 1.03
C GLY A 185 -7.02 2.96 -0.48
N LEU A 186 -6.02 3.64 -1.08
CA LEU A 186 -5.73 3.51 -2.51
C LEU A 186 -5.45 2.06 -2.92
N SER A 187 -4.70 1.31 -2.12
CA SER A 187 -4.38 -0.08 -2.40
C SER A 187 -5.61 -0.99 -2.44
N VAL A 188 -6.72 -0.64 -1.78
CA VAL A 188 -7.98 -1.41 -1.89
C VAL A 188 -8.48 -1.42 -3.34
N GLY A 189 -8.27 -0.32 -4.08
CA GLY A 189 -8.55 -0.25 -5.51
C GLY A 189 -7.59 -1.07 -6.39
N ILE A 190 -6.58 -1.73 -5.81
CA ILE A 190 -5.63 -2.60 -6.50
C ILE A 190 -5.82 -4.04 -6.02
N HIS A 191 -5.54 -4.29 -4.73
CA HIS A 191 -5.64 -5.59 -4.10
C HIS A 191 -5.68 -5.46 -2.57
N LEU A 192 -6.40 -6.37 -1.90
CA LEU A 192 -6.63 -6.32 -0.44
C LEU A 192 -5.43 -6.78 0.40
N LEU A 193 -4.41 -7.40 -0.22
CA LEU A 193 -3.24 -7.95 0.50
C LEU A 193 -2.49 -6.91 1.34
N ASN A 194 -2.44 -5.66 0.90
CA ASN A 194 -1.74 -4.60 1.64
C ASN A 194 -2.34 -4.37 3.05
N LEU A 195 -3.62 -4.68 3.26
CA LEU A 195 -4.25 -4.57 4.58
C LEU A 195 -3.58 -5.49 5.62
N LEU A 196 -2.96 -6.58 5.19
CA LEU A 196 -2.21 -7.49 6.06
C LEU A 196 -0.98 -6.82 6.69
N ALA A 197 -0.56 -5.63 6.23
CA ALA A 197 0.46 -4.84 6.90
C ALA A 197 -0.05 -4.16 8.19
N ILE A 198 -1.37 -4.02 8.40
CA ILE A 198 -1.96 -3.35 9.58
C ILE A 198 -1.46 -3.94 10.91
N PRO A 199 -1.45 -5.27 11.13
CA PRO A 199 -0.91 -5.84 12.36
C PRO A 199 0.56 -5.49 12.61
N ALA A 200 1.38 -5.52 11.57
CA ALA A 200 2.80 -5.18 11.69
C ALA A 200 3.00 -3.68 11.99
N ILE A 201 2.19 -2.80 11.38
CA ILE A 201 2.18 -1.36 11.65
C ILE A 201 1.77 -1.07 13.09
N ALA A 202 0.72 -1.74 13.59
CA ALA A 202 0.29 -1.63 14.98
C ALA A 202 1.39 -2.06 15.96
N MET A 203 2.14 -3.12 15.63
CA MET A 203 3.30 -3.53 16.42
C MET A 203 4.42 -2.49 16.40
N VAL A 204 4.77 -1.93 15.24
CA VAL A 204 5.80 -0.87 15.15
C VAL A 204 5.37 0.36 15.96
N TYR A 205 4.09 0.73 15.92
CA TYR A 205 3.51 1.78 16.76
C TYR A 205 3.70 1.47 18.25
N TYR A 206 3.33 0.26 18.67
CA TYR A 206 3.47 -0.18 20.06
C TYR A 206 4.93 -0.14 20.52
N PHE A 207 5.84 -0.73 19.76
CA PHE A 207 7.28 -0.76 20.05
C PHE A 207 7.94 0.63 20.09
N ARG A 208 7.28 1.65 19.52
CA ARG A 208 7.79 3.01 19.54
C ARG A 208 7.27 3.84 20.70
N LYS A 209 6.00 3.66 21.09
CA LYS A 209 5.31 4.53 22.04
C LYS A 209 5.16 3.94 23.44
N TYR A 210 5.37 2.65 23.63
CA TYR A 210 5.18 1.97 24.90
C TYR A 210 6.39 1.12 25.29
N GLU A 211 6.47 0.79 26.58
CA GLU A 211 7.43 -0.17 27.07
C GLU A 211 7.12 -1.58 26.52
N VAL A 212 8.12 -2.22 25.96
CA VAL A 212 7.98 -3.51 25.27
C VAL A 212 7.96 -4.64 26.29
N THR A 213 6.84 -5.35 26.35
CA THR A 213 6.70 -6.58 27.14
C THR A 213 6.17 -7.71 26.24
N PRO A 214 6.42 -9.00 26.56
CA PRO A 214 5.84 -10.11 25.80
C PRO A 214 4.33 -10.05 25.73
N PHE A 215 3.68 -9.73 26.86
CA PHE A 215 2.23 -9.59 26.93
C PHE A 215 1.73 -8.39 26.10
N GLY A 216 2.35 -7.21 26.24
CA GLY A 216 1.97 -6.05 25.44
C GLY A 216 2.21 -6.25 23.95
N THR A 217 3.24 -6.99 23.56
CA THR A 217 3.50 -7.38 22.15
C THR A 217 2.36 -8.25 21.61
N PHE A 218 1.93 -9.25 22.38
CA PHE A 218 0.80 -10.12 22.03
C PHE A 218 -0.50 -9.31 21.90
N ILE A 219 -0.78 -8.41 22.85
CA ILE A 219 -1.96 -7.55 22.81
C ILE A 219 -1.90 -6.59 21.61
N ALA A 220 -0.74 -5.98 21.32
CA ALA A 220 -0.58 -5.09 20.16
C ALA A 220 -0.86 -5.81 18.84
N PHE A 221 -0.41 -7.07 18.71
CA PHE A 221 -0.74 -7.92 17.56
C PHE A 221 -2.25 -8.17 17.46
N LEU A 222 -2.91 -8.56 18.55
CA LEU A 222 -4.37 -8.78 18.56
C LEU A 222 -5.16 -7.51 18.23
N VAL A 223 -4.74 -6.35 18.75
CA VAL A 223 -5.33 -5.05 18.40
C VAL A 223 -5.15 -4.77 16.91
N GLY A 224 -3.95 -5.03 16.36
CA GLY A 224 -3.69 -4.92 14.93
C GLY A 224 -4.60 -5.82 14.08
N CYS A 225 -4.78 -7.07 14.47
CA CYS A 225 -5.72 -7.99 13.83
C CYS A 225 -7.18 -7.52 13.95
N ALA A 226 -7.57 -6.95 15.09
CA ALA A 226 -8.90 -6.39 15.27
C ALA A 226 -9.13 -5.16 14.37
N ILE A 227 -8.13 -4.28 14.23
CA ILE A 227 -8.19 -3.14 13.29
C ILE A 227 -8.29 -3.66 11.85
N LEU A 228 -7.48 -4.66 11.46
CA LEU A 228 -7.60 -5.30 10.16
C LEU A 228 -9.01 -5.85 9.91
N GLY A 229 -9.58 -6.56 10.88
CA GLY A 229 -10.95 -7.08 10.78
C GLY A 229 -12.00 -5.96 10.66
N LEU A 230 -11.85 -4.87 11.43
CA LEU A 230 -12.71 -3.70 11.35
C LEU A 230 -12.65 -3.05 9.95
N VAL A 231 -11.45 -2.87 9.40
CA VAL A 231 -11.28 -2.30 8.05
C VAL A 231 -11.86 -3.23 7.00
N GLN A 232 -11.44 -4.50 6.99
CA GLN A 232 -11.85 -5.48 5.98
C GLN A 232 -13.36 -5.73 5.97
N PHE A 233 -13.95 -6.05 7.13
CA PHE A 233 -15.35 -6.45 7.21
C PHE A 233 -16.29 -5.27 7.51
N GLY A 234 -15.86 -4.33 8.34
CA GLY A 234 -16.67 -3.18 8.73
C GLY A 234 -16.69 -2.09 7.68
N VAL A 235 -15.52 -1.64 7.21
CA VAL A 235 -15.42 -0.54 6.26
C VAL A 235 -15.63 -1.04 4.83
N LEU A 236 -14.78 -1.94 4.35
CA LEU A 236 -14.74 -2.30 2.93
C LEU A 236 -15.94 -3.14 2.48
N GLN A 237 -16.40 -4.08 3.30
CA GLN A 237 -17.59 -4.89 2.99
C GLN A 237 -18.86 -4.30 3.58
N GLY A 238 -18.80 -3.83 4.84
CA GLY A 238 -19.96 -3.33 5.56
C GLY A 238 -20.60 -2.11 4.91
N LEU A 239 -19.80 -1.13 4.45
CA LEU A 239 -20.36 0.09 3.84
C LEU A 239 -21.12 -0.21 2.54
N PRO A 240 -20.60 -0.98 1.55
CA PRO A 240 -21.39 -1.39 0.38
C PRO A 240 -22.63 -2.20 0.72
N ILE A 241 -22.57 -3.09 1.72
CA ILE A 241 -23.74 -3.89 2.14
C ILE A 241 -24.84 -2.97 2.70
N ILE A 242 -24.49 -1.97 3.51
CA ILE A 242 -25.46 -1.01 4.05
C ILE A 242 -26.04 -0.15 2.93
N ALA A 243 -25.20 0.33 2.01
CA ALA A 243 -25.63 1.09 0.85
C ALA A 243 -26.64 0.30 0.00
N SER A 244 -26.33 -0.97 -0.28
CA SER A 244 -27.21 -1.87 -1.05
C SER A 244 -28.54 -2.13 -0.34
N LYS A 245 -28.53 -2.35 0.99
CA LYS A 245 -29.76 -2.53 1.77
C LYS A 245 -30.64 -1.28 1.80
N LEU A 246 -30.03 -0.11 1.92
CA LEU A 246 -30.76 1.16 1.83
C LEU A 246 -31.32 1.37 0.43
N ASP A 247 -30.56 1.05 -0.62
CA ASP A 247 -31.06 1.16 -1.99
C ASP A 247 -32.27 0.26 -2.24
N LEU A 248 -32.20 -1.00 -1.81
CA LEU A 248 -33.33 -1.93 -1.89
C LEU A 248 -34.57 -1.42 -1.14
N PHE A 249 -34.42 -0.76 0.01
CA PHE A 249 -35.54 -0.17 0.74
C PHE A 249 -36.17 0.99 -0.04
N PHE A 250 -35.37 1.92 -0.55
CA PHE A 250 -35.86 3.08 -1.31
C PHE A 250 -36.55 2.66 -2.61
N VAL A 251 -35.96 1.70 -3.33
CA VAL A 251 -36.53 1.23 -4.60
C VAL A 251 -37.78 0.39 -4.36
N ASN A 252 -37.71 -0.64 -3.52
CA ASN A 252 -38.80 -1.62 -3.40
C ASN A 252 -39.97 -1.14 -2.52
N ASN A 253 -39.68 -0.36 -1.46
CA ASN A 253 -40.71 0.06 -0.52
C ASN A 253 -41.22 1.47 -0.80
N MET A 254 -40.39 2.36 -1.35
CA MET A 254 -40.75 3.75 -1.62
C MET A 254 -40.96 4.05 -3.12
N GLY A 255 -40.72 3.09 -4.01
CA GLY A 255 -40.92 3.23 -5.45
C GLY A 255 -39.98 4.23 -6.12
N MET A 256 -38.82 4.50 -5.52
CA MET A 256 -37.84 5.46 -6.06
C MET A 256 -36.96 4.83 -7.15
N PRO A 257 -36.28 5.64 -7.99
CA PRO A 257 -35.34 5.15 -8.99
C PRO A 257 -34.16 4.38 -8.36
N PHE A 258 -33.53 3.52 -9.15
CA PHE A 258 -32.31 2.80 -8.79
C PHE A 258 -31.19 3.75 -8.30
N ASP A 259 -30.33 3.28 -7.40
CA ASP A 259 -29.24 4.02 -6.73
C ASP A 259 -29.66 5.14 -5.76
N THR A 260 -30.95 5.48 -5.65
CA THR A 260 -31.40 6.56 -4.77
C THR A 260 -31.02 6.33 -3.31
N GLY A 261 -31.21 5.12 -2.78
CA GLY A 261 -30.87 4.82 -1.39
C GLY A 261 -29.36 4.73 -1.17
N ALA A 262 -28.60 4.31 -2.18
CA ALA A 262 -27.14 4.37 -2.15
C ALA A 262 -26.61 5.81 -2.08
N PHE A 263 -27.16 6.74 -2.87
CA PHE A 263 -26.79 8.16 -2.80
C PHE A 263 -27.15 8.80 -1.45
N VAL A 264 -28.33 8.47 -0.90
CA VAL A 264 -28.73 8.92 0.44
C VAL A 264 -27.73 8.41 1.50
N PHE A 265 -27.35 7.13 1.42
CA PHE A 265 -26.35 6.57 2.32
C PHE A 265 -25.01 7.30 2.23
N ILE A 266 -24.50 7.57 1.02
CA ILE A 266 -23.24 8.30 0.82
C ILE A 266 -23.32 9.70 1.44
N ALA A 267 -24.42 10.43 1.24
CA ALA A 267 -24.61 11.76 1.82
C ALA A 267 -24.61 11.71 3.36
N LEU A 268 -25.30 10.74 3.95
CA LEU A 268 -25.33 10.52 5.40
C LEU A 268 -23.96 10.14 5.95
N LEU A 269 -23.23 9.28 5.25
CA LEU A 269 -21.88 8.87 5.62
C LEU A 269 -20.93 10.07 5.63
N ILE A 270 -20.93 10.89 4.57
CA ILE A 270 -20.12 12.11 4.49
C ILE A 270 -20.47 13.07 5.62
N ALA A 271 -21.77 13.29 5.89
CA ALA A 271 -22.22 14.16 6.97
C ALA A 271 -21.75 13.64 8.35
N ALA A 272 -21.85 12.33 8.59
CA ALA A 272 -21.42 11.69 9.83
C ALA A 272 -19.90 11.79 10.03
N LEU A 273 -19.11 11.55 8.98
CA LEU A 273 -17.65 11.68 9.02
C LEU A 273 -17.22 13.13 9.26
N ALA A 274 -17.81 14.08 8.54
CA ALA A 274 -17.52 15.51 8.69
C ALA A 274 -17.87 16.02 10.10
N TRP A 275 -19.05 15.63 10.61
CA TRP A 275 -19.45 15.93 11.98
C TRP A 275 -18.48 15.31 12.99
N GLY A 276 -18.10 14.05 12.80
CA GLY A 276 -17.16 13.33 13.65
C GLY A 276 -15.80 14.02 13.76
N VAL A 277 -15.21 14.44 12.64
CA VAL A 277 -13.95 15.21 12.62
C VAL A 277 -14.08 16.50 13.42
N VAL A 278 -15.12 17.30 13.17
CA VAL A 278 -15.33 18.58 13.85
C VAL A 278 -15.56 18.37 15.35
N TYR A 279 -16.38 17.39 15.72
CA TYR A 279 -16.70 17.07 17.11
C TYR A 279 -15.46 16.63 17.90
N ILE A 280 -14.70 15.66 17.37
CA ILE A 280 -13.48 15.14 18.01
C ILE A 280 -12.42 16.24 18.15
N LYS A 281 -12.26 17.07 17.10
CA LYS A 281 -11.35 18.22 17.13
C LYS A 281 -11.73 19.22 18.23
N ARG A 282 -13.01 19.55 18.37
CA ARG A 282 -13.51 20.45 19.44
C ARG A 282 -13.28 19.89 20.84
N LYS A 283 -13.33 18.57 21.03
CA LYS A 283 -13.04 17.90 22.30
C LYS A 283 -11.55 17.81 22.63
N GLY A 284 -10.67 18.10 21.68
CA GLY A 284 -9.21 18.01 21.88
C GLY A 284 -8.68 16.58 21.98
N TRP A 285 -9.43 15.57 21.53
CA TRP A 285 -9.03 14.17 21.58
C TRP A 285 -8.05 13.85 20.45
N TYR A 286 -6.77 14.13 20.70
CA TYR A 286 -5.69 14.02 19.71
C TYR A 286 -5.66 12.67 18.97
N LEU A 287 -5.56 11.55 19.70
CA LEU A 287 -5.47 10.22 19.09
C LEU A 287 -6.73 9.84 18.31
N ALA A 288 -7.90 10.18 18.83
CA ALA A 288 -9.17 9.94 18.14
C ALA A 288 -9.29 10.77 16.86
N HIS A 289 -8.73 11.99 16.85
CA HIS A 289 -8.72 12.84 15.65
C HIS A 289 -7.82 12.24 14.57
N THR A 290 -6.60 11.81 14.92
CA THR A 290 -5.70 11.13 13.98
C THR A 290 -6.33 9.82 13.46
N ALA A 291 -6.94 9.02 14.34
CA ALA A 291 -7.62 7.78 13.95
C ALA A 291 -8.80 8.04 13.00
N MET A 292 -9.61 9.08 13.27
CA MET A 292 -10.71 9.48 12.38
C MET A 292 -10.20 9.91 11.00
N LEU A 293 -9.10 10.67 10.94
CA LEU A 293 -8.49 11.03 9.65
C LEU A 293 -8.01 9.79 8.90
N CYS A 294 -7.31 8.87 9.58
CA CYS A 294 -6.88 7.61 8.96
C CYS A 294 -8.07 6.81 8.42
N LEU A 295 -9.17 6.71 9.18
CA LEU A 295 -10.38 6.03 8.74
C LEU A 295 -11.00 6.67 7.49
N ILE A 296 -10.99 7.99 7.38
CA ILE A 296 -11.54 8.70 6.21
C ILE A 296 -10.70 8.47 4.95
N PHE A 297 -9.39 8.25 5.11
CA PHE A 297 -8.48 8.00 3.99
C PHE A 297 -8.47 6.54 3.53
N ILE A 298 -9.00 5.62 4.33
CA ILE A 298 -9.18 4.20 4.01
C ILE A 298 -10.53 4.01 3.32
#